data_AF-A0A978SJ37-F1
#
_entry.id   AF-A0A978SJ37-F1
#
_cell.length_a   1.000
_cell.length_b   1.000
_cell.length_c   1.000
_cell.angle_alpha   90.00
_cell.angle_beta   90.00
_cell.angle_gamma   90.00
#
_symmetry.space_group_name_H-M   'P 1'
#
loop_
_entity.id
_entity.type
_entity.pdbx_description
1 polymer ?
#
loop_
_entity_poly.entity_id
_entity_poly.type
_entity_poly.pdbx_seq_one_letter_code
_entity_poly.pdbx_strand_id
1 'polypeptide(L)' 'MSDLSHPVSTPKTAHELEQIIREYRASNLTGQELFRWWQIIRDGALNLSENDMEGDVVPGEQSY' A
#
# COMPACT_ATOMS: atom_id res chain seq x y z
N MET A 1 -12.06 14.09 19.87
CA MET A 1 -12.54 13.28 18.75
C MET A 1 -11.47 13.38 17.68
N SER A 2 -10.66 12.34 17.51
CA SER A 2 -9.59 12.35 16.51
C SER A 2 -10.26 12.32 15.14
N ASP A 3 -10.11 13.42 14.42
CA ASP A 3 -10.48 13.58 13.03
C ASP A 3 -9.67 12.55 12.22
N LEU A 4 -10.26 11.37 11.97
CA LEU A 4 -9.69 10.31 11.11
C LEU A 4 -9.84 10.68 9.63
N SER A 5 -9.68 11.96 9.30
CA SER A 5 -9.39 12.40 7.95
C SER A 5 -7.90 12.17 7.71
N HIS A 6 -7.55 11.69 6.52
CA HIS A 6 -6.24 11.21 6.03
C HIS A 6 -6.01 9.69 6.22
N PRO A 7 -5.65 8.95 5.15
CA PRO A 7 -4.95 9.41 3.94
C PRO A 7 -5.74 9.24 2.64
N VAL A 8 -5.81 10.30 1.82
CA VAL A 8 -6.30 10.23 0.41
C VAL A 8 -5.20 9.67 -0.53
N SER A 9 -4.02 9.35 0.00
CA SER A 9 -2.87 8.93 -0.79
C SER A 9 -2.63 7.43 -0.65
N THR A 10 -2.63 6.74 -1.78
CA THR A 10 -2.19 5.35 -1.90
C THR A 10 -0.75 5.21 -1.38
N PRO A 11 -0.45 4.22 -0.52
CA PRO A 11 0.90 4.06 0.00
C PRO A 11 1.86 3.72 -1.14
N LYS A 12 3.05 4.32 -1.11
CA LYS A 12 4.08 4.18 -2.15
C LYS A 12 5.21 3.26 -1.73
N THR A 13 5.32 2.98 -0.44
CA THR A 13 6.35 2.12 0.13
C THR A 13 5.72 1.00 0.98
N ALA A 14 6.41 -0.13 1.11
CA ALA A 14 5.97 -1.24 1.96
C ALA A 14 5.79 -0.79 3.43
N HIS A 15 6.61 0.14 3.90
CA HIS A 15 6.52 0.69 5.25
C HIS A 15 5.22 1.48 5.48
N GLU A 16 4.84 2.33 4.52
CA GLU A 16 3.57 3.07 4.57
C GLU A 16 2.37 2.12 4.51
N LEU A 17 2.43 1.07 3.68
CA LEU A 17 1.37 0.07 3.60
C LEU A 17 1.20 -0.66 4.94
N GLU A 18 2.29 -1.07 5.59
CA GLU A 18 2.22 -1.70 6.91
C GLU A 18 1.66 -0.78 8.00
N GLN A 19 1.95 0.52 7.92
CA GLN A 19 1.40 1.50 8.84
C GLN A 19 -0.12 1.61 8.67
N ILE A 20 -0.60 1.72 7.42
CA ILE A 20 -2.04 1.76 7.10
C ILE A 20 -2.75 0.46 7.52
N ILE A 21 -2.12 -0.71 7.34
CA ILE A 21 -2.69 -1.98 7.81
C ILE A 21 -2.81 -2.03 9.34
N ARG A 22 -1.81 -1.51 10.06
CA ARG A 22 -1.87 -1.41 11.52
C ARG A 22 -3.00 -0.49 11.98
N GLU A 23 -3.13 0.67 11.35
CA GLU A 23 -4.20 1.63 11.64
C GLU A 23 -5.58 1.05 11.29
N TYR A 24 -5.72 0.37 10.15
CA TYR A 24 -6.94 -0.35 9.75
C TYR A 24 -7.38 -1.37 10.81
N ARG A 25 -6.43 -2.16 11.35
CA ARG A 25 -6.71 -3.17 12.39
C ARG A 25 -7.06 -2.56 13.74
N ALA A 26 -6.46 -1.42 14.08
CA ALA A 26 -6.71 -0.72 15.33
C ALA A 26 -7.99 0.14 15.29
N SER A 27 -8.47 0.47 14.08
CA SER A 27 -9.63 1.32 13.87
C SER A 27 -10.93 0.52 13.91
N ASN A 28 -11.95 1.07 14.57
CA ASN A 28 -13.30 0.50 14.57
C ASN A 28 -14.09 0.98 13.34
N LEU A 29 -13.59 0.66 12.14
CA LEU A 29 -14.14 1.11 10.86
C LEU A 29 -15.43 0.36 10.55
N THR A 30 -16.42 1.06 9.99
CA THR A 30 -17.70 0.44 9.60
C THR A 30 -18.15 0.92 8.23
N GLY A 31 -18.96 0.11 7.55
CA GLY A 31 -19.61 0.47 6.28
C GLY A 31 -18.63 0.96 5.22
N GLN A 32 -18.85 2.19 4.72
CA GLN A 32 -18.05 2.76 3.64
C GLN A 32 -16.60 3.06 4.04
N GLU A 33 -16.32 3.32 5.32
CA GLU A 33 -14.96 3.62 5.78
C GLU A 33 -14.09 2.37 5.68
N LEU A 34 -14.62 1.22 6.11
CA LEU A 34 -13.95 -0.08 5.96
C LEU A 34 -13.60 -0.36 4.50
N PHE A 35 -14.56 -0.10 3.60
CA PHE A 35 -14.38 -0.32 2.17
C PHE A 35 -13.29 0.58 1.57
N ARG A 36 -13.28 1.87 1.91
CA ARG A 36 -12.25 2.81 1.42
C ARG A 36 -10.86 2.42 1.91
N TRP A 37 -10.72 2.08 3.18
CA TRP A 37 -9.44 1.63 3.73
C TRP A 37 -8.95 0.34 3.06
N TRP A 38 -9.85 -0.61 2.81
CA TRP A 38 -9.51 -1.82 2.07
C TRP A 38 -9.05 -1.52 0.64
N GLN A 39 -9.71 -0.59 -0.07
CA GLN A 39 -9.27 -0.15 -1.40
C GLN A 39 -7.87 0.46 -1.37
N ILE A 40 -7.57 1.33 -0.40
CA ILE A 40 -6.24 1.95 -0.26
C ILE A 40 -5.16 0.88 -0.03
N ILE A 41 -5.41 -0.09 0.84
CA ILE A 41 -4.48 -1.19 1.11
C ILE A 41 -4.26 -2.02 -0.15
N ARG A 42 -5.34 -2.36 -0.87
CA ARG A 42 -5.27 -3.15 -2.10
C ARG A 42 -4.48 -2.42 -3.17
N ASP A 43 -4.82 -1.17 -3.45
CA ASP A 43 -4.20 -0.39 -4.52
C ASP A 43 -2.72 -0.11 -4.18
N GLY A 44 -2.39 0.07 -2.90
CA GLY A 44 -1.03 0.14 -2.40
C GLY A 44 -0.22 -1.13 -2.64
N ALA A 45 -0.80 -2.29 -2.29
CA ALA A 45 -0.14 -3.58 -2.49
C ALA A 45 0.13 -3.89 -3.97
N LEU A 46 -0.80 -3.51 -4.86
CA LEU A 46 -0.64 -3.67 -6.31
C LEU A 46 0.50 -2.79 -6.84
N ASN A 47 0.53 -1.49 -6.48
CA ASN A 47 1.57 -0.57 -6.93
C ASN A 47 2.98 -0.92 -6.42
N LEU A 48 3.07 -1.51 -5.22
CA LEU A 48 4.33 -2.00 -4.66
C LEU A 48 4.84 -3.21 -5.42
N SER A 49 3.94 -4.15 -5.75
CA SER A 49 4.30 -5.32 -6.54
C SER A 49 4.77 -4.96 -7.94
N GLU A 50 4.26 -3.87 -8.54
CA GLU A 50 4.72 -3.38 -9.83
C GLU A 50 6.10 -2.71 -9.76
N ASN A 51 6.41 -1.99 -8.66
CA ASN A 51 7.73 -1.36 -8.47
C ASN A 51 8.85 -2.38 -8.17
N ASP A 52 8.55 -3.45 -7.44
CA ASP A 52 9.55 -4.50 -7.15
C ASP A 52 9.95 -5.29 -8.42
N MET A 53 9.11 -5.27 -9.48
CA MET A 53 9.45 -5.89 -10.77
C MET A 53 10.42 -5.06 -11.63
N GLU A 54 10.58 -3.76 -11.36
CA GLU A 54 11.49 -2.90 -12.14
C GLU A 54 12.98 -3.11 -11.75
N GLY A 55 13.24 -3.90 -10.70
CA GLY A 55 14.58 -4.22 -10.20
C GLY A 55 15.20 -5.53 -10.70
N ASP A 56 14.47 -6.39 -11.42
CA ASP A 56 14.99 -7.70 -11.85
C ASP A 56 15.75 -7.65 -13.19
N VAL A 57 16.46 -6.54 -13.44
CA VAL A 57 17.49 -6.49 -14.48
C VAL A 57 18.77 -7.05 -13.89
N VAL A 58 18.93 -8.37 -13.99
CA VAL A 58 20.22 -9.02 -13.70
C VAL A 58 21.26 -8.47 -14.69
N PRO A 59 22.31 -7.74 -14.23
CA PRO A 59 23.34 -7.25 -15.12
C PRO A 59 24.23 -8.43 -15.52
N GLY A 60 23.97 -9.03 -16.67
CA GLY A 60 24.75 -10.18 -17.14
C GLY A 60 24.28 -10.87 -18.43
N GLU A 61 23.05 -10.66 -18.89
CA GLU A 61 22.52 -11.32 -20.10
C GLU A 61 22.94 -10.67 -21.43
N GLN A 62 24.15 -10.10 -21.51
CA GLN A 62 24.75 -9.67 -22.78
C GLN A 62 26.23 -10.02 -22.85
N SER A 63 26.54 -11.31 -22.86
CA SER A 63 27.83 -11.78 -23.36
C SER A 63 27.65 -13.18 -23.95
N TYR A 64 27.49 -13.22 -25.27
CA TYR A 64 27.57 -14.42 -26.10
C TYR A 64 28.81 -14.31 -26.99
#